data_AF-A0A0G0AUB4-F1
#
_entry.id   AF-A0A0G0AUB4-F1
#
_cell.length_a   1.000
_cell.length_b   1.000
_cell.length_c   1.000
_cell.angle_alpha   90.00
_cell.angle_beta   90.00
_cell.angle_gamma   90.00
#
_symmetry.space_group_name_H-M   'P 1'
#
loop_
_entity.id
_entity.type
_entity.pdbx_description
1 polymer ?
#
loop_
_entity_poly.entity_id
_entity_poly.type
_entity_poly.pdbx_seq_one_letter_code
_entity_poly.pdbx_strand_id
1 'polypeptide(L)' 'MVVRMRHTKSHTANRRSHHALVSTGLTKCANCQSFKKRHTVCASCGFYRGKKVLDLIKKIERKQKKEKAKKAEAK' A
#
# COMPACT_ATOMS: atom_id res chain seq x y z
N MET A 1 -10.67 38.08 7.67
CA MET A 1 -10.83 37.41 8.98
C MET A 1 -9.46 36.87 9.37
N VAL A 2 -8.85 37.42 10.42
CA VAL A 2 -7.48 37.07 10.87
C VAL A 2 -7.57 36.44 12.25
N VAL A 3 -6.78 35.39 12.49
CA VAL A 3 -6.67 34.78 13.81
C VAL A 3 -6.06 35.80 14.78
N ARG A 4 -6.89 36.32 15.68
CA ARG A 4 -6.51 37.37 16.64
C ARG A 4 -5.58 36.87 17.75
N MET A 5 -5.68 35.61 18.14
CA MET A 5 -4.91 35.02 19.24
C MET A 5 -4.56 33.55 18.98
N ARG A 6 -3.45 33.10 19.56
CA ARG A 6 -3.00 31.71 19.45
C ARG A 6 -3.93 30.78 20.23
N HIS A 7 -4.36 29.69 19.60
CA HIS A 7 -5.12 28.65 20.29
C HIS A 7 -4.30 27.98 21.40
N THR A 8 -4.94 27.71 22.54
CA THR A 8 -4.33 26.95 23.62
C THR A 8 -4.08 25.49 23.19
N LYS A 9 -3.16 24.81 23.89
CA LYS A 9 -2.87 23.39 23.65
C LYS A 9 -4.12 22.52 23.84
N SER A 10 -4.93 22.82 24.86
CA SER A 10 -6.20 22.14 25.15
C SER A 10 -7.21 22.25 23.99
N HIS A 11 -7.45 23.45 23.47
CA HIS A 11 -8.34 23.63 22.30
C HIS A 11 -7.86 22.87 21.07
N THR A 12 -6.54 22.84 20.84
CA THR A 12 -5.96 22.10 19.72
C THR A 12 -6.11 20.59 19.90
N ALA A 13 -5.91 20.08 21.12
CA ALA A 13 -6.06 18.66 21.46
C ALA A 13 -7.52 18.21 21.34
N ASN A 14 -8.46 18.98 21.89
CA ASN A 14 -9.90 18.70 21.80
C ASN A 14 -10.38 18.69 20.35
N ARG A 15 -9.90 19.62 19.51
CA ARG A 15 -10.24 19.60 18.09
C ARG A 15 -9.71 18.34 17.39
N ARG A 16 -8.55 17.82 17.80
CA ARG A 16 -7.91 16.63 17.21
C ARG A 16 -8.37 15.31 17.85
N SER A 17 -9.25 15.33 18.86
CA SER A 17 -9.66 14.12 19.58
C SER A 17 -10.30 13.07 18.67
N HIS A 18 -11.01 13.51 17.63
CA HIS A 18 -11.69 12.64 16.67
C HIS A 18 -10.86 12.31 15.43
N HIS A 19 -9.61 12.76 15.34
CA HIS A 19 -8.75 12.54 14.17
C HIS A 19 -8.04 11.16 14.18
N ALA A 20 -8.53 10.21 14.97
CA ALA A 20 -7.96 8.87 15.03
C ALA A 20 -8.16 8.12 13.71
N LEU A 21 -7.11 7.47 13.21
CA LEU A 21 -7.18 6.63 12.01
C LEU A 21 -7.64 5.22 12.38
N VAL A 22 -8.51 4.65 11.55
CA VAL A 22 -8.98 3.27 11.69
C VAL A 22 -8.16 2.36 10.77
N SER A 23 -7.82 1.17 11.27
CA SER A 23 -7.10 0.17 10.47
C SER A 23 -7.99 -0.40 9.35
N THR A 24 -7.38 -0.69 8.20
CA THR A 24 -8.11 -1.29 7.08
C THR A 24 -8.28 -2.80 7.29
N GLY A 25 -9.48 -3.32 7.05
CA GLY A 25 -9.74 -4.76 7.11
C GLY A 25 -9.00 -5.54 6.02
N LEU A 26 -8.28 -6.59 6.42
CA LEU A 26 -7.59 -7.52 5.53
C LEU A 26 -8.26 -8.90 5.58
N THR A 27 -8.29 -9.59 4.45
CA THR A 27 -8.83 -10.94 4.33
C THR A 27 -7.77 -11.91 3.82
N LYS A 28 -7.86 -13.17 4.24
CA LYS A 28 -6.95 -14.22 3.76
C LYS A 28 -7.21 -14.52 2.28
N CYS A 29 -6.15 -14.64 1.49
CA CYS A 29 -6.23 -15.05 0.10
C CYS A 29 -6.40 -16.58 0.00
N ALA A 30 -7.36 -17.05 -0.80
CA ALA A 30 -7.61 -18.49 -0.97
C ALA A 30 -6.46 -19.25 -1.67
N ASN A 31 -5.61 -18.58 -2.45
CA ASN A 31 -4.59 -19.24 -3.27
C ASN A 31 -3.19 -19.27 -2.62
N CYS A 32 -2.85 -18.28 -1.79
CA CYS A 32 -1.52 -18.15 -1.21
C CYS A 32 -1.52 -17.82 0.29
N GLN A 33 -2.71 -17.84 0.91
CA GLN A 33 -2.95 -17.68 2.35
C GLN A 33 -2.46 -16.35 2.96
N SER A 34 -1.84 -15.48 2.16
CA SER A 34 -1.45 -14.13 2.55
C SER A 34 -2.66 -13.23 2.78
N PHE A 35 -2.48 -12.23 3.65
CA PHE A 35 -3.47 -11.19 3.86
C PHE A 35 -3.50 -10.23 2.67
N LYS A 36 -4.70 -9.95 2.17
CA LYS A 36 -4.94 -9.00 1.09
C LYS A 36 -6.12 -8.08 1.42
N LYS A 37 -6.20 -6.95 0.72
CA LYS A 37 -7.39 -6.11 0.79
C LYS A 37 -8.59 -6.85 0.18
N ARG A 38 -9.76 -6.63 0.78
CA ARG A 38 -11.02 -7.16 0.25
C ARG A 38 -11.29 -6.54 -1.13
N HIS A 39 -11.89 -7.31 -2.04
CA HIS A 39 -12.20 -6.90 -3.43
C HIS A 39 -11.02 -6.51 -4.33
N THR A 40 -9.77 -6.64 -3.89
CA THR A 40 -8.59 -6.39 -4.75
C THR A 40 -7.91 -7.69 -5.19
N VAL A 41 -7.14 -7.57 -6.28
CA VAL A 41 -6.16 -8.59 -6.69
C VAL A 41 -5.15 -8.79 -5.56
N CYS A 42 -4.74 -10.04 -5.32
CA CYS A 42 -3.67 -10.32 -4.35
C CYS A 42 -2.33 -9.80 -4.90
N ALA A 43 -1.62 -8.98 -4.12
CA ALA A 43 -0.31 -8.46 -4.50
C ALA A 43 0.76 -9.56 -4.58
N SER A 44 0.64 -10.61 -3.76
CA SER A 44 1.61 -11.70 -3.69
C SER A 44 1.47 -12.68 -4.84
N CYS A 45 0.25 -13.14 -5.15
CA CYS A 45 0.04 -14.17 -6.17
C CYS A 45 -0.53 -13.65 -7.50
N GLY A 46 -1.07 -12.43 -7.55
CA GLY A 46 -1.65 -11.87 -8.77
C GLY A 46 -3.01 -12.44 -9.16
N PHE A 47 -3.63 -13.23 -8.26
CA PHE A 47 -4.94 -13.85 -8.48
C PHE A 47 -6.09 -13.02 -7.91
N TYR A 48 -7.21 -13.04 -8.62
CA TYR A 48 -8.49 -12.50 -8.18
C TYR A 48 -9.62 -13.46 -8.61
N ARG A 49 -10.45 -13.88 -7.64
CA ARG A 49 -11.58 -14.81 -7.87
C ARG A 49 -11.18 -16.06 -8.68
N GLY A 50 -10.06 -16.69 -8.34
CA GLY A 50 -9.57 -17.90 -9.02
C GLY A 50 -8.90 -17.66 -10.37
N LYS A 51 -8.98 -16.46 -10.94
CA LYS A 51 -8.32 -16.12 -12.21
C LYS A 51 -6.98 -15.43 -11.97
N LYS A 52 -5.97 -15.78 -12.76
CA LYS A 52 -4.68 -15.10 -12.78
C LYS A 52 -4.81 -13.81 -13.58
N VAL A 53 -4.83 -12.67 -12.89
CA VAL A 53 -5.00 -11.35 -13.53
C VAL A 53 -3.66 -10.69 -13.80
N LEU A 54 -2.66 -10.96 -12.97
CA LEU A 54 -1.30 -10.41 -13.12
C LEU A 54 -0.28 -11.53 -13.28
N ASP A 55 0.44 -11.53 -14.40
CA ASP A 55 1.69 -12.27 -14.57
C ASP A 55 2.83 -11.53 -13.88
N LEU A 56 2.92 -11.67 -12.56
CA LEU A 56 3.96 -11.03 -11.74
C LEU A 56 5.38 -11.55 -12.10
N ILE A 57 5.49 -12.82 -12.49
CA ILE A 57 6.76 -13.48 -12.87
C ILE A 57 7.42 -12.75 -14.05
N LYS A 58 6.69 -12.55 -15.15
CA LYS A 58 7.20 -11.83 -16.33
C LYS A 58 7.65 -10.39 -16.03
N LYS A 59 6.97 -9.72 -15.09
CA LYS A 59 7.33 -8.36 -14.69
C LYS A 59 8.61 -8.31 -13.85
N ILE A 60 8.80 -9.27 -12.94
CA ILE A 60 10.00 -9.37 -12.10
C ILE A 60 11.23 -9.64 -12.97
N GLU A 61 11.17 -10.59 -13.89
CA GLU A 61 12.27 -10.90 -14.80
C GLU A 61 12.70 -9.70 -15.64
N ARG A 62 11.73 -8.95 -16.19
CA ARG A 62 12.01 -7.73 -16.96
C ARG A 62 12.68 -6.65 -16.11
N LYS A 63 12.30 -6.51 -14.83
CA LYS A 63 12.96 -5.57 -13.90
C LYS A 63 14.39 -6.01 -13.57
N GLN A 64 14.59 -7.29 -13.25
CA GLN A 64 15.92 -7.84 -12.96
C GLN A 64 16.88 -7.67 -14.15
N LYS A 65 16.41 -7.90 -15.39
CA LYS A 65 17.21 -7.65 -16.60
C LYS A 65 17.60 -6.18 -16.74
N LYS A 66 16.67 -5.25 -16.49
CA LYS A 66 16.94 -3.81 -16.52
C LYS A 66 17.92 -3.35 -15.44
N GLU A 67 17.79 -3.87 -14.21
CA GLU A 67 18.70 -3.55 -13.12
C GLU A 67 20.11 -4.11 -13.36
N LYS A 68 20.22 -5.32 -13.92
CA LYS A 68 21.50 -5.89 -14.34
C LYS A 68 22.16 -5.06 -15.44
N ALA A 69 21.41 -4.61 -16.44
CA ALA A 69 21.92 -3.73 -17.49
C ALA A 69 22.43 -2.40 -16.91
N LYS A 70 21.66 -1.77 -16.02
CA LYS A 70 22.09 -0.53 -15.33
C LYS A 70 23.33 -0.71 -14.45
N LYS A 71 23.45 -1.84 -13.76
CA LYS A 71 24.63 -2.14 -12.93
C LYS A 71 25.88 -2.42 -13.77
N ALA A 72 25.72 -2.97 -14.97
CA ALA A 72 26.82 -3.18 -15.91
C ALA A 72 27.27 -1.87 -16.59
N GLU A 73 26.36 -0.90 -16.72
CA GLU A 73 26.65 0.44 -17.27
C GLU A 73 27.26 1.39 -16.23
N ALA A 74 27.00 1.16 -14.94
CA ALA A 74 27.53 1.96 -13.82
C ALA A 74 28.88 1.46 -13.27
N LYS A 75 29.41 0.34 -13.79
CA LYS A 75 30.73 -0.22 -13.45
C LYS A 75 31.66 0.01 -14.63
#